data_AF-A0A8R7QHL9-F1
#
_entry.id   AF-A0A8R7QHL9-F1
#
_cell.length_a   1.000
_cell.length_b   1.000
_cell.length_c   1.000
_cell.angle_alpha   90.00
_cell.angle_beta   90.00
_cell.angle_gamma   90.00
#
_symmetry.space_group_name_H-M   'P 1'
#
loop_
_entity.id
_entity.type
_entity.pdbx_description
1 polymer ?
#
loop_
_entity_poly.entity_id
_entity_poly.type
_entity_poly.pdbx_seq_one_letter_code
_entity_poly.pdbx_strand_id
1 'polypeptide(L)' 'MWTNENNKLQYKFFGDVITYDTMYQTNMYDTSFGLFVGVNNHFQSVILASVLMRYEQVESFQWVFSGLLKCEFPM' A
#
# COMPACT_ATOMS: atom_id res chain seq x y z
N MET A 1 4.46 5.84 -4.94
CA MET A 1 3.38 4.87 -4.74
C MET A 1 2.92 4.39 -6.10
N TRP A 2 2.71 3.08 -6.27
CA TRP A 2 2.20 2.51 -7.51
C TRP A 2 0.82 1.89 -7.27
N THR A 3 -0.16 2.29 -8.08
CA THR A 3 -1.54 1.79 -8.06
C THR A 3 -2.09 1.73 -9.50
N ASN A 4 -2.68 0.61 -9.90
CA ASN A 4 -3.39 0.51 -11.19
C ASN A 4 -4.91 0.71 -10.99
N GLU A 5 -5.67 0.92 -12.06
CA GLU A 5 -7.13 1.07 -12.00
C GLU A 5 -7.82 -0.15 -11.36
N ASN A 6 -7.38 -1.36 -11.70
CA ASN A 6 -7.91 -2.58 -11.08
C ASN A 6 -7.66 -2.60 -9.57
N ASN A 7 -6.50 -2.14 -9.11
CA ASN A 7 -6.17 -2.10 -7.69
C ASN A 7 -7.08 -1.16 -6.91
N LYS A 8 -7.45 0.00 -7.50
CA LYS A 8 -8.42 0.92 -6.90
C LYS A 8 -9.81 0.30 -6.79
N LEU A 9 -10.24 -0.44 -7.82
CA LEU A 9 -11.49 -1.19 -7.75
C LEU A 9 -11.44 -2.25 -6.64
N GLN A 10 -10.34 -2.99 -6.52
CA GLN A 10 -10.16 -3.95 -5.43
C GLN A 10 -10.17 -3.28 -4.06
N TYR A 11 -9.56 -2.10 -3.91
CA TYR A 11 -9.62 -1.32 -2.68
C TYR A 11 -11.06 -0.90 -2.34
N LYS A 12 -11.85 -0.47 -3.33
CA LYS A 12 -13.26 -0.13 -3.12
C LYS A 12 -14.11 -1.30 -2.61
N PHE A 13 -13.81 -2.54 -3.01
CA PHE A 13 -14.56 -3.72 -2.60
C PHE A 13 -14.00 -4.44 -1.37
N PHE A 14 -12.69 -4.35 -1.14
CA PHE A 14 -11.95 -5.16 -0.16
C PHE A 14 -11.05 -4.33 0.77
N GLY A 15 -11.17 -3.00 0.75
CA GLY A 15 -10.37 -2.07 1.55
C GLY A 15 -10.77 -1.97 3.03
N ASP A 16 -11.78 -2.73 3.47
CA ASP A 16 -12.22 -2.76 4.87
C ASP A 16 -11.18 -3.41 5.80
N VAL A 17 -10.37 -4.34 5.27
CA VAL A 17 -9.29 -5.01 5.99
C VAL A 17 -8.02 -4.94 5.16
N ILE A 18 -7.09 -4.08 5.59
CA ILE A 18 -5.81 -3.86 4.91
C ILE A 18 -4.69 -4.23 5.87
N THR A 19 -3.84 -5.15 5.44
CA THR A 19 -2.55 -5.41 6.08
C THR A 19 -1.48 -4.64 5.34
N TYR A 20 -0.67 -3.92 6.10
CA TYR A 20 0.51 -3.26 5.58
C TYR A 20 1.74 -3.99 6.09
N ASP A 21 2.45 -4.64 5.18
CA ASP A 21 3.68 -5.37 5.49
C ASP A 21 4.88 -4.60 4.92
N THR A 22 5.83 -4.25 5.79
CA THR A 22 7.13 -3.72 5.39
C THR A 22 8.14 -4.84 5.45
N MET A 23 8.64 -5.23 4.27
CA MET A 23 9.83 -6.08 4.24
C MET A 23 11.03 -5.18 4.52
N TYR A 24 11.49 -5.20 5.78
CA TYR A 24 12.78 -4.66 6.16
C TYR A 24 13.87 -5.50 5.50
N GLN A 25 14.77 -4.86 4.72
CA GLN A 25 15.97 -5.40 4.03
C GLN A 25 15.75 -5.85 2.56
N THR A 26 16.64 -5.67 1.57
CA THR A 26 18.11 -5.45 1.52
C THR A 26 18.45 -4.90 0.12
N ASN A 27 18.52 -3.58 -0.08
CA ASN A 27 19.28 -3.01 -1.19
C ASN A 27 20.35 -2.13 -0.55
N MET A 28 21.50 -1.99 -1.20
CA MET A 28 22.67 -1.18 -0.82
C MET A 28 22.37 0.32 -0.55
N TYR A 29 21.09 0.70 -0.49
CA TYR A 29 20.55 2.05 -0.33
C TYR A 29 19.62 2.22 0.89
N ASP A 30 19.49 1.22 1.77
CA ASP A 30 18.61 1.24 2.96
C ASP A 30 17.17 1.65 2.61
N THR A 31 16.61 1.00 1.59
CA THR A 31 15.25 1.29 1.13
C THR A 31 14.31 0.15 1.51
N SER A 32 13.25 0.50 2.22
CA SER A 32 12.17 -0.40 2.60
C SER A 32 11.10 -0.46 1.52
N PHE A 33 10.55 -1.65 1.31
CA PHE A 33 9.44 -1.87 0.40
C PHE A 33 8.20 -2.26 1.21
N GLY A 34 7.12 -1.51 1.02
CA GLY A 34 5.85 -1.71 1.69
C GLY A 34 4.76 -2.15 0.71
N LEU A 35 3.99 -3.16 1.11
CA LEU A 35 2.82 -3.65 0.36
C LEU A 35 1.55 -3.40 1.16
N PHE A 36 0.53 -2.87 0.47
CA PHE A 36 -0.84 -2.82 0.96
C PHE A 36 -1.59 -4.02 0.41
N VAL A 37 -2.01 -4.91 1.30
CA VAL A 37 -2.66 -6.17 0.95
C VAL A 37 -4.04 -6.21 1.58
N GLY A 38 -5.07 -6.36 0.75
CA GLY A 38 -6.43 -6.66 1.16
C GLY A 38 -6.73 -8.16 1.05
N VAL A 39 -7.91 -8.56 1.50
CA VAL A 39 -8.40 -9.94 1.38
C VAL A 39 -9.74 -9.92 0.65
N ASN A 40 -9.86 -10.70 -0.43
CA ASN A 40 -11.12 -10.81 -1.16
C ASN A 40 -12.12 -11.77 -0.47
N ASN A 41 -13.35 -11.84 -0.98
CA ASN A 41 -14.40 -12.74 -0.47
C ASN A 41 -14.06 -14.24 -0.58
N HIS A 42 -12.99 -14.60 -1.29
CA HIS A 42 -12.47 -15.96 -1.38
C HIS A 42 -11.27 -16.20 -0.44
N PHE A 43 -11.02 -15.30 0.52
CA PHE A 43 -9.88 -15.34 1.43
C PHE A 43 -8.51 -15.30 0.73
N GLN A 44 -8.46 -14.74 -0.48
CA GLN A 44 -7.21 -14.60 -1.23
C GLN A 44 -6.63 -13.20 -0.98
N SER A 45 -5.31 -13.14 -0.81
CA SER A 45 -4.58 -11.87 -0.69
C SER A 45 -4.58 -11.13 -2.02
N VAL A 46 -4.98 -9.86 -2.00
CA VAL A 46 -4.98 -8.96 -3.15
C VAL A 46 -4.08 -7.78 -2.86
N ILE A 47 -3.10 -7.53 -3.74
CA ILE A 47 -2.23 -6.36 -3.61
C ILE A 47 -3.02 -5.13 -4.06
N LEU A 48 -3.23 -4.20 -3.15
CA LEU A 48 -3.95 -2.94 -3.37
C LEU A 48 -2.98 -1.83 -3.80
N ALA A 49 -1.80 -1.77 -3.20
CA ALA A 49 -0.79 -0.81 -3.59
C ALA A 49 0.61 -1.25 -3.17
N SER A 50 1.62 -0.68 -3.80
CA SER A 50 3.01 -0.82 -3.38
C SER A 50 3.68 0.53 -3.21
N VAL A 51 4.61 0.59 -2.28
CA VAL A 51 5.40 1.79 -2.01
C VAL A 51 6.84 1.43 -1.70
N LEU A 52 7.73 2.24 -2.25
CA LEU A 52 9.15 2.20 -1.93
C LEU A 52 9.43 3.40 -1.02
N MET A 53 9.96 3.17 0.17
CA MET A 53 10.28 4.22 1.15
C MET A 53 11.71 4.09 1.60
N ARG A 54 12.43 5.21 1.65
CA ARG A 54 13.83 5.23 2.11
C ARG A 54 13.96 5.41 3.62
N TYR A 55 12.95 6.01 4.25
CA TYR A 55 12.96 6.28 5.68
C TYR A 55 11.66 5.77 6.29
N GLU A 56 11.76 4.91 7.28
CA GLU A 56 10.61 4.40 8.05
C GLU A 56 10.29 5.33 9.23
N GLN A 57 10.00 6.59 8.91
CA GLN A 57 9.59 7.59 9.89
C GLN A 57 8.07 7.78 9.87
N VAL A 58 7.50 8.26 10.98
CA VAL A 58 6.05 8.48 11.13
C VAL A 58 5.51 9.36 10.01
N GLU A 59 6.22 10.42 9.65
CA GLU A 59 5.86 11.35 8.58
C GLU A 59 5.82 10.66 7.21
N SER A 60 6.72 9.70 6.99
CA SER A 60 6.78 8.93 5.74
C SER A 60 5.55 8.01 5.63
N PHE A 61 5.18 7.33 6.72
CA PHE A 61 3.95 6.54 6.76
C PHE A 61 2.70 7.42 6.57
N GLN A 62 2.61 8.58 7.24
CA GLN A 62 1.49 9.51 7.07
C GLN A 62 1.34 9.95 5.60
N TRP A 63 2.45 10.23 4.92
CA TRP A 63 2.45 10.57 3.50
C TRP A 63 1.91 9.43 2.64
N VAL A 64 2.35 8.19 2.90
CA VAL A 64 1.88 7.02 2.16
C VAL A 64 0.39 6.75 2.37
N PHE A 65 -0.08 6.74 3.62
CA PHE A 65 -1.51 6.53 3.91
C PHE A 65 -2.38 7.65 3.31
N SER A 66 -1.93 8.89 3.39
CA SER A 66 -2.61 10.02 2.76
C SER A 66 -2.62 9.91 1.22
N GLY A 67 -1.54 9.40 0.63
CA GLY A 67 -1.44 9.12 -0.79
C GLY A 67 -2.40 8.03 -1.24
N LEU A 68 -2.51 6.94 -0.48
CA LEU A 68 -3.47 5.86 -0.71
C LEU A 68 -4.89 6.40 -0.76
N LEU A 69 -5.31 7.16 0.26
CA LEU A 69 -6.65 7.75 0.34
C LEU A 69 -6.93 8.74 -0.81
N LYS A 70 -5.92 9.52 -1.23
CA LYS A 70 -6.06 10.45 -2.37
C LYS A 70 -6.13 9.74 -3.71
N CYS A 71 -5.45 8.60 -3.88
CA CYS A 71 -5.53 7.83 -5.13
C CYS A 71 -6.91 7.21 -5.35
N GLU A 72 -7.68 6.97 -4.28
CA GLU A 72 -9.04 6.42 -4.30
C GLU A 72 -10.11 7.49 -4.54
N PHE A 73 -9.88 8.71 -4.05
CA PHE A 73 -10.76 9.86 -4.27
C PHE A 73 -10.01 10.95 -5.05
N PRO A 74 -10.06 10.95 -6.40
CA PRO A 74 -9.70 12.17 -7.12
C PRO A 74 -10.70 13.24 -6.68
N MET A 75 -10.22 14.22 -5.90
CA MET A 75 -10.97 15.47 -5.72
C MET A 75 -11.19 16.13 -7.07
#